data_AF-A0A0S7BIC1-F1
#
_entry.id   AF-A0A0S7BIC1-F1
#
_cell.length_a   1.000
_cell.length_b   1.000
_cell.length_c   1.000
_cell.angle_alpha   90.00
_cell.angle_beta   90.00
_cell.angle_gamma   90.00
#
_symmetry.space_group_name_H-M   'P 1'
#
loop_
_entity.id
_entity.type
_entity.pdbx_description
1 polymer ?
#
loop_
_entity_poly.entity_id
_entity_poly.type
_entity_poly.pdbx_seq_one_letter_code
_entity_poly.pdbx_strand_id
1 'polypeptide(L)'
;MKIRIIAPITSSEIVSKTIPVLRKYICGNTQISLVNILKGPASLESIYEETLAAPQVAQRVLEAERDGMDAIVIDCMNDPGLEAAREITRIPVIGAAQSAMTLAAILCNKFSIIATAKRDRFPFELLIKRYGLIEKYTSTRSVEIPVLELHDNPEKLLSSLFVESVHAIQEDGASGIIFGCTRMRDMKQDLKDALQQHGLNPLIIDPSSAALKWAEMTAGLNLTQSLKTYPYGKSFLLPDHQNLNTEFTPSWNGLLNEAVKICVMVPVIQGYRGNNWLEETQKGYAAYARPTTQITVEAIQTGPATIENQYQKAMCIPELLLIAKKAEREGADALIIDCMSDPGFDAVREAVSIPVIGQTQACSFLASALSHRFSILGTRKDYAHKFTNQVAEYGISSRLASVRTVGLTVEEVETNPERLLKALLDAGELAVVQDGAHSLIPGCTGMIGLADALQEGLSERGIHVPVLEPPAVAVKLAELLTDLHLTHSKITWPLPPEKEISGYPISES
;
A
#
# COMPACT_ATOMS: atom_id res chain seq x y z
N MET A 1 -9.62 -5.26 16.28
CA MET A 1 -9.40 -3.92 15.66
C MET A 1 -10.73 -3.25 15.39
N LYS A 2 -10.83 -1.92 15.47
CA LYS A 2 -12.02 -1.12 15.21
C LYS A 2 -11.71 -0.02 14.20
N ILE A 3 -12.44 0.03 13.10
CA ILE A 3 -12.27 1.01 12.02
C ILE A 3 -13.54 1.85 11.89
N ARG A 4 -13.39 3.17 11.84
CA ARG A 4 -14.50 4.08 11.52
C ARG A 4 -14.42 4.53 10.07
N ILE A 5 -15.48 4.29 9.33
CA ILE A 5 -15.69 4.80 7.99
C ILE A 5 -16.48 6.10 8.10
N ILE A 6 -15.97 7.17 7.50
CA ILE A 6 -16.62 8.47 7.44
C ILE A 6 -17.05 8.71 6.00
N ALA A 7 -18.35 8.74 5.78
CA ALA A 7 -18.95 9.17 4.52
C ALA A 7 -19.08 10.71 4.54
N PRO A 8 -18.36 11.42 3.67
CA PRO A 8 -18.34 12.90 3.67
C PRO A 8 -19.54 13.51 2.95
N ILE A 9 -20.72 12.92 3.15
CA ILE A 9 -22.01 13.37 2.60
C ILE A 9 -23.12 13.25 3.65
N THR A 10 -24.21 14.00 3.50
CA THR A 10 -25.36 13.96 4.42
C THR A 10 -26.38 12.86 4.11
N SER A 11 -26.27 12.20 2.96
CA SER A 11 -27.24 11.20 2.49
C SER A 11 -27.29 9.93 3.37
N SER A 12 -28.47 9.60 3.90
CA SER A 12 -28.68 8.56 4.93
C SER A 12 -28.75 7.11 4.42
N GLU A 13 -28.94 6.88 3.12
CA GLU A 13 -29.06 5.51 2.55
C GLU A 13 -27.72 4.77 2.42
N ILE A 14 -26.60 5.37 2.84
CA ILE A 14 -25.28 4.81 2.57
C ILE A 14 -24.99 3.55 3.40
N VAL A 15 -25.43 3.49 4.66
CA VAL A 15 -25.08 2.40 5.60
C VAL A 15 -25.62 1.06 5.10
N SER A 16 -26.91 0.98 4.77
CA SER A 16 -27.59 -0.27 4.40
C SER A 16 -27.04 -0.89 3.11
N LYS A 17 -26.58 -0.06 2.17
CA LYS A 17 -25.98 -0.48 0.90
C LYS A 17 -24.48 -0.79 1.04
N THR A 18 -23.76 -0.03 1.85
CA THR A 18 -22.30 -0.09 1.95
C THR A 18 -21.79 -1.25 2.79
N ILE A 19 -22.35 -1.43 3.99
CA ILE A 19 -21.81 -2.37 4.98
C ILE A 19 -21.81 -3.82 4.46
N PRO A 20 -22.87 -4.34 3.82
CA PRO A 20 -22.87 -5.72 3.33
C PRO A 20 -21.75 -6.02 2.31
N VAL A 21 -21.37 -5.03 1.51
CA VAL A 21 -20.31 -5.14 0.49
C VAL A 21 -18.94 -5.14 1.16
N LEU A 22 -18.69 -4.14 2.01
CA LEU A 22 -17.37 -3.95 2.63
C LEU A 22 -16.98 -5.06 3.59
N ARG A 23 -17.94 -5.63 4.33
CA ARG A 23 -17.68 -6.69 5.31
C ARG A 23 -17.00 -7.93 4.73
N LYS A 24 -17.22 -8.22 3.43
CA LYS A 24 -16.59 -9.34 2.73
C LYS A 24 -15.07 -9.20 2.64
N TYR A 25 -14.56 -7.97 2.66
CA TYR A 25 -13.14 -7.66 2.57
C TYR A 25 -12.51 -7.36 3.92
N ILE A 26 -13.19 -7.54 5.04
CA ILE A 26 -12.66 -7.20 6.37
C ILE A 26 -12.41 -8.47 7.17
N CYS A 27 -11.26 -8.53 7.85
CA CYS A 27 -10.90 -9.67 8.70
C CYS A 27 -11.98 -9.90 9.77
N GLY A 28 -12.31 -11.15 10.09
CA GLY A 28 -13.37 -11.50 11.05
C GLY A 28 -13.16 -10.94 12.47
N ASN A 29 -11.93 -10.62 12.84
CA ASN A 29 -11.55 -9.98 14.10
C ASN A 29 -11.49 -8.43 14.04
N THR A 30 -11.89 -7.84 12.92
CA THR A 30 -12.00 -6.39 12.72
C THR A 30 -13.47 -5.99 12.73
N GLN A 31 -13.78 -4.93 13.47
CA GLN A 31 -15.10 -4.29 13.51
C GLN A 31 -15.06 -3.00 12.69
N ILE A 32 -16.06 -2.81 11.84
CA ILE A 32 -16.26 -1.55 11.13
C ILE A 32 -17.51 -0.85 11.65
N SER A 33 -17.48 0.48 11.62
CA SER A 33 -18.64 1.34 11.85
C SER A 33 -18.66 2.41 10.77
N LEU A 34 -19.83 2.95 10.43
CA LEU A 34 -19.97 3.96 9.38
C LEU A 34 -20.81 5.12 9.89
N VAL A 35 -20.32 6.35 9.67
CA VAL A 35 -21.01 7.59 10.00
C VAL A 35 -21.00 8.54 8.80
N ASN A 36 -22.07 9.33 8.69
CA ASN A 36 -22.16 10.44 7.75
C ASN A 36 -21.74 11.76 8.43
N ILE A 37 -21.43 12.78 7.64
CA ILE A 37 -21.39 14.16 8.14
C ILE A 37 -22.82 14.68 8.37
N LEU A 38 -23.01 15.62 9.31
CA LEU A 38 -24.35 16.18 9.61
C LEU A 38 -24.64 17.45 8.81
N LYS A 39 -23.61 18.24 8.51
CA LYS A 39 -23.69 19.46 7.69
C LYS A 39 -22.82 19.28 6.46
N GLY A 40 -23.28 19.73 5.30
CA GLY A 40 -22.56 19.58 4.04
C GLY A 40 -23.48 19.14 2.91
N PRO A 41 -22.89 18.77 1.77
CA PRO A 41 -23.65 18.40 0.58
C PRO A 41 -24.14 16.94 0.65
N ALA A 42 -25.18 16.64 -0.12
CA ALA A 42 -25.74 15.28 -0.24
C ALA A 42 -24.86 14.36 -1.12
N SER A 43 -24.05 14.96 -1.99
CA SER A 43 -23.03 14.33 -2.85
C SER A 43 -21.84 15.28 -3.01
N LEU A 44 -20.66 14.75 -3.33
CA LEU A 44 -19.47 15.55 -3.61
C LEU A 44 -19.15 15.47 -5.11
N GLU A 45 -19.25 16.60 -5.81
CA GLU A 45 -19.00 16.69 -7.24
C GLU A 45 -18.23 17.97 -7.63
N SER A 46 -17.67 18.67 -6.64
CA SER A 46 -16.85 19.86 -6.85
C SER A 46 -15.89 20.11 -5.69
N ILE A 47 -14.82 20.87 -5.95
CA ILE A 47 -13.86 21.31 -4.92
C ILE A 47 -14.54 22.17 -3.85
N TYR A 48 -15.55 22.96 -4.23
CA TYR A 48 -16.32 23.77 -3.28
C TYR A 48 -17.06 22.89 -2.27
N GLU A 49 -17.77 21.86 -2.75
CA GLU A 49 -18.48 20.90 -1.93
C GLU A 49 -17.53 20.08 -1.03
N GLU A 50 -16.38 19.67 -1.56
CA GLU A 50 -15.31 19.01 -0.78
C GLU A 50 -14.84 19.90 0.38
N THR A 51 -14.65 21.19 0.10
CA THR A 51 -14.25 22.20 1.10
C THR A 51 -15.33 22.40 2.17
N LEU A 52 -16.62 22.36 1.79
CA LEU A 52 -17.73 22.43 2.75
C LEU A 52 -17.84 21.19 3.64
N ALA A 53 -17.49 20.01 3.12
CA ALA A 53 -17.53 18.76 3.88
C ALA A 53 -16.36 18.62 4.86
N ALA A 54 -15.17 19.14 4.51
CA ALA A 54 -13.93 18.95 5.26
C ALA A 54 -14.02 19.29 6.78
N PRO A 55 -14.63 20.41 7.23
CA PRO A 55 -14.77 20.69 8.67
C PRO A 55 -15.60 19.64 9.41
N GLN A 56 -16.60 19.04 8.76
CA GLN A 56 -17.43 18.01 9.39
C GLN A 56 -16.76 16.63 9.35
N VAL A 57 -15.95 16.34 8.33
CA VAL A 57 -15.05 15.17 8.33
C VAL A 57 -14.08 15.27 9.51
N ALA A 58 -13.44 16.43 9.72
CA ALA A 58 -12.57 16.68 10.86
C ALA A 58 -13.28 16.45 12.22
N GLN A 59 -14.54 16.88 12.34
CA GLN A 59 -15.37 16.62 13.52
C GLN A 59 -15.57 15.11 13.74
N ARG A 60 -15.98 14.37 12.69
CA ARG A 60 -16.18 12.90 12.74
C ARG A 60 -14.89 12.14 13.07
N VAL A 61 -13.74 12.64 12.63
CA VAL A 61 -12.41 12.09 12.94
C VAL A 61 -12.10 12.20 14.43
N LEU A 62 -12.35 13.36 15.04
CA LEU A 62 -12.15 13.57 16.47
C LEU A 62 -13.12 12.72 17.31
N GLU A 63 -14.37 12.58 16.86
CA GLU A 63 -15.33 11.66 17.49
C GLU A 63 -14.82 10.21 17.43
N ALA A 64 -14.30 9.77 16.29
CA ALA A 64 -13.74 8.42 16.14
C ALA A 64 -12.54 8.15 17.06
N GLU A 65 -11.60 9.10 17.17
CA GLU A 65 -10.48 9.00 18.13
C GLU A 65 -10.99 8.88 19.57
N ARG A 66 -11.97 9.71 19.96
CA ARG A 66 -12.59 9.67 21.29
C ARG A 66 -13.32 8.35 21.55
N ASP A 67 -13.97 7.79 20.54
CA ASP A 67 -14.71 6.53 20.63
C ASP A 67 -13.77 5.29 20.68
N GLY A 68 -12.45 5.50 20.65
CA GLY A 68 -11.44 4.44 20.76
C GLY A 68 -11.34 3.58 19.50
N MET A 69 -11.43 4.21 18.32
CA MET A 69 -11.15 3.55 17.05
C MET A 69 -9.64 3.40 16.85
N ASP A 70 -9.23 2.35 16.13
CA ASP A 70 -7.82 2.07 15.81
C ASP A 70 -7.40 2.73 14.48
N ALA A 71 -8.35 2.94 13.56
CA ALA A 71 -8.12 3.64 12.29
C ALA A 71 -9.40 4.30 11.76
N ILE A 72 -9.22 5.26 10.85
CA ILE A 72 -10.30 5.99 10.19
C ILE A 72 -10.13 5.91 8.67
N VAL A 73 -11.24 5.67 7.96
CA VAL A 73 -11.32 5.73 6.49
C VAL A 73 -12.25 6.88 6.08
N ILE A 74 -11.80 7.74 5.17
CA ILE A 74 -12.63 8.72 4.49
C ILE A 74 -13.13 8.10 3.18
N ASP A 75 -14.42 7.75 3.12
CA ASP A 75 -15.04 6.99 2.01
C ASP A 75 -15.40 7.88 0.81
N CYS A 76 -14.41 8.53 0.21
CA CYS A 76 -14.59 9.34 -0.99
C CYS A 76 -13.30 9.41 -1.83
N MET A 77 -13.45 9.39 -3.15
CA MET A 77 -12.34 9.51 -4.09
C MET A 77 -11.71 10.90 -4.17
N ASN A 78 -12.27 11.90 -3.48
CA ASN A 78 -11.67 13.23 -3.40
C ASN A 78 -10.88 13.45 -2.09
N ASP A 79 -10.86 12.48 -1.16
CA ASP A 79 -10.18 12.58 0.14
C ASP A 79 -10.46 13.89 0.93
N PRO A 80 -11.74 14.32 1.06
CA PRO A 80 -12.10 15.61 1.67
C PRO A 80 -11.57 15.75 3.09
N GLY A 81 -10.75 16.76 3.33
CA GLY A 81 -10.23 17.08 4.65
C GLY A 81 -9.20 16.09 5.21
N LEU A 82 -8.68 15.15 4.40
CA LEU A 82 -7.71 14.13 4.84
C LEU A 82 -6.50 14.73 5.57
N GLU A 83 -5.89 15.79 5.02
CA GLU A 83 -4.71 16.41 5.60
C GLU A 83 -5.02 17.04 6.96
N ALA A 84 -6.11 17.80 7.06
CA ALA A 84 -6.56 18.41 8.31
C ALA A 84 -6.93 17.34 9.35
N ALA A 85 -7.57 16.25 8.92
CA ALA A 85 -7.87 15.12 9.78
C ALA A 85 -6.59 14.50 10.38
N ARG A 86 -5.52 14.36 9.58
CA ARG A 86 -4.22 13.84 10.03
C ARG A 86 -3.51 14.74 11.03
N GLU A 87 -3.69 16.06 10.95
CA GLU A 87 -3.11 17.02 11.91
C GLU A 87 -3.79 17.01 13.28
N ILE A 88 -5.07 16.64 13.36
CA ILE A 88 -5.86 16.78 14.60
C ILE A 88 -6.06 15.47 15.37
N THR A 89 -5.55 14.35 14.86
CA THR A 89 -5.71 13.01 15.44
C THR A 89 -4.39 12.24 15.51
N ARG A 90 -4.33 11.24 16.41
CA ARG A 90 -3.15 10.38 16.62
C ARG A 90 -3.27 9.02 15.96
N ILE A 91 -4.49 8.58 15.64
CA ILE A 91 -4.74 7.31 14.94
C ILE A 91 -4.63 7.49 13.41
N PRO A 92 -4.30 6.45 12.65
CA PRO A 92 -4.17 6.55 11.20
C PRO A 92 -5.48 6.99 10.52
N VAL A 93 -5.38 8.01 9.65
CA VAL A 93 -6.47 8.44 8.75
C VAL A 93 -6.12 8.11 7.31
N ILE A 94 -7.00 7.34 6.67
CA ILE A 94 -6.80 6.76 5.35
C ILE A 94 -7.79 7.38 4.36
N GLY A 95 -7.26 7.91 3.26
CA GLY A 95 -8.05 8.41 2.14
C GLY A 95 -8.29 7.32 1.10
N ALA A 96 -9.52 7.18 0.61
CA ALA A 96 -9.86 6.18 -0.38
C ALA A 96 -9.16 6.41 -1.73
N ALA A 97 -8.97 7.67 -2.14
CA ALA A 97 -8.24 7.96 -3.36
C ALA A 97 -6.75 7.65 -3.21
N GLN A 98 -6.11 8.11 -2.13
CA GLN A 98 -4.70 7.80 -1.87
C GLN A 98 -4.46 6.28 -1.88
N SER A 99 -5.28 5.52 -1.15
CA SER A 99 -5.18 4.07 -1.08
C SER A 99 -5.31 3.38 -2.44
N ALA A 100 -6.30 3.77 -3.24
CA ALA A 100 -6.53 3.17 -4.55
C ALA A 100 -5.40 3.49 -5.53
N MET A 101 -4.97 4.75 -5.58
CA MET A 101 -3.91 5.21 -6.49
C MET A 101 -2.56 4.61 -6.11
N THR A 102 -2.23 4.52 -4.82
CA THR A 102 -1.00 3.88 -4.35
C THR A 102 -1.01 2.38 -4.67
N LEU A 103 -2.15 1.69 -4.47
CA LEU A 103 -2.28 0.28 -4.81
C LEU A 103 -2.14 0.04 -6.32
N ALA A 104 -2.72 0.91 -7.14
CA ALA A 104 -2.55 0.87 -8.59
C ALA A 104 -1.09 1.08 -8.99
N ALA A 105 -0.39 2.02 -8.36
CA ALA A 105 1.02 2.28 -8.64
C ALA A 105 1.96 1.12 -8.27
N ILE A 106 1.58 0.28 -7.30
CA ILE A 106 2.29 -0.96 -6.94
C ILE A 106 2.06 -2.05 -7.99
N LEU A 107 0.81 -2.20 -8.45
CA LEU A 107 0.35 -3.33 -9.25
C LEU A 107 0.27 -3.09 -10.76
N CYS A 108 0.52 -1.87 -11.22
CA CYS A 108 0.46 -1.47 -12.63
C CYS A 108 1.65 -0.57 -12.98
N ASN A 109 2.09 -0.57 -14.24
CA ASN A 109 2.97 0.49 -14.71
C ASN A 109 2.24 1.84 -14.82
N LYS A 110 1.01 1.83 -15.36
CA LYS A 110 0.17 3.01 -15.54
C LYS A 110 -1.28 2.71 -15.20
N PHE A 111 -1.99 3.68 -14.61
CA PHE A 111 -3.41 3.55 -14.31
C PHE A 111 -4.24 4.75 -14.80
N SER A 112 -5.53 4.49 -15.00
CA SER A 112 -6.55 5.51 -15.26
C SER A 112 -7.65 5.48 -14.21
N ILE A 113 -8.32 6.61 -14.07
CA ILE A 113 -9.49 6.78 -13.21
C ILE A 113 -10.73 6.92 -14.09
N ILE A 114 -11.78 6.15 -13.82
CA ILE A 114 -13.09 6.32 -14.48
C ILE A 114 -14.02 7.04 -13.51
N ALA A 115 -14.16 8.34 -13.73
CA ALA A 115 -14.91 9.29 -12.90
C ALA A 115 -16.41 9.32 -13.22
N THR A 116 -17.15 10.08 -12.43
CA THR A 116 -18.58 10.36 -12.64
C THR A 116 -18.83 11.42 -13.70
N ALA A 117 -18.02 12.49 -13.73
CA ALA A 117 -18.19 13.62 -14.63
C ALA A 117 -16.84 14.10 -15.19
N LYS A 118 -16.82 14.68 -16.40
CA LYS A 118 -15.62 15.26 -17.03
C LYS A 118 -14.94 16.32 -16.17
N ARG A 119 -15.70 17.04 -15.34
CA ARG A 119 -15.16 18.05 -14.41
C ARG A 119 -14.25 17.46 -13.34
N ASP A 120 -14.36 16.16 -13.05
CA ASP A 120 -13.59 15.48 -11.99
C ASP A 120 -12.12 15.27 -12.38
N ARG A 121 -11.79 15.44 -13.67
CA ARG A 121 -10.40 15.34 -14.17
C ARG A 121 -9.45 16.26 -13.43
N PHE A 122 -9.81 17.54 -13.27
CA PHE A 122 -8.93 18.51 -12.62
C PHE A 122 -8.71 18.21 -11.13
N PRO A 123 -9.76 17.96 -10.31
CA PRO A 123 -9.60 17.49 -8.93
C PRO A 123 -8.70 16.24 -8.79
N PHE A 124 -8.87 15.22 -9.64
CA PHE A 124 -8.01 14.05 -9.57
C PHE A 124 -6.56 14.35 -9.95
N GLU A 125 -6.31 15.18 -10.96
CA GLU A 125 -4.94 15.61 -11.32
C GLU A 125 -4.24 16.32 -10.14
N LEU A 126 -4.99 17.09 -9.32
CA LEU A 126 -4.46 17.68 -8.09
C LEU A 126 -4.08 16.61 -7.05
N LEU A 127 -4.93 15.58 -6.85
CA LEU A 127 -4.64 14.48 -5.92
C LEU A 127 -3.46 13.62 -6.38
N ILE A 128 -3.39 13.32 -7.67
CA ILE A 128 -2.26 12.56 -8.27
C ILE A 128 -0.94 13.30 -8.03
N LYS A 129 -0.92 14.63 -8.23
CA LYS A 129 0.24 15.45 -7.90
C LYS A 129 0.52 15.45 -6.39
N ARG A 130 -0.51 15.62 -5.57
CA ARG A 130 -0.42 15.61 -4.10
C ARG A 130 0.16 14.31 -3.56
N TYR A 131 -0.11 13.18 -4.20
CA TYR A 131 0.40 11.85 -3.80
C TYR A 131 1.69 11.45 -4.53
N GLY A 132 2.15 12.27 -5.49
CA GLY A 132 3.43 12.07 -6.17
C GLY A 132 3.39 10.95 -7.20
N LEU A 133 2.21 10.69 -7.78
CA LEU A 133 1.94 9.57 -8.68
C LEU A 133 1.81 10.01 -10.14
N ILE A 134 2.30 11.21 -10.49
CA ILE A 134 2.25 11.75 -11.86
C ILE A 134 2.87 10.76 -12.85
N GLU A 135 3.99 10.14 -12.49
CA GLU A 135 4.66 9.15 -13.34
C GLU A 135 3.89 7.84 -13.50
N LYS A 136 2.86 7.59 -12.68
CA LYS A 136 2.02 6.36 -12.72
C LYS A 136 0.62 6.60 -13.28
N TYR A 137 0.18 7.86 -13.35
CA TYR A 137 -1.09 8.24 -13.95
C TYR A 137 -0.99 8.34 -15.48
N THR A 138 -2.07 8.01 -16.20
CA THR A 138 -2.21 8.28 -17.63
C THR A 138 -3.43 9.13 -17.98
N SER A 139 -4.62 8.82 -17.46
CA SER A 139 -5.83 9.59 -17.79
C SER A 139 -6.95 9.50 -16.75
N THR A 140 -7.85 10.48 -16.81
CA THR A 140 -9.17 10.42 -16.17
C THR A 140 -10.22 10.48 -17.26
N ARG A 141 -11.09 9.47 -17.29
CA ARG A 141 -12.28 9.39 -18.16
C ARG A 141 -13.54 9.47 -17.32
N SER A 142 -14.72 9.55 -17.94
CA SER A 142 -15.98 9.81 -17.24
C SER A 142 -17.13 9.02 -17.84
N VAL A 143 -17.95 8.41 -16.96
CA VAL A 143 -19.21 7.79 -17.38
C VAL A 143 -20.32 8.81 -17.68
N GLU A 144 -20.13 10.08 -17.31
CA GLU A 144 -21.11 11.17 -17.42
C GLU A 144 -22.47 10.82 -16.76
N ILE A 145 -22.41 10.28 -15.54
CA ILE A 145 -23.56 9.95 -14.70
C ILE A 145 -23.39 10.65 -13.35
N PRO A 146 -24.31 11.55 -12.95
CA PRO A 146 -24.26 12.22 -11.65
C PRO A 146 -24.20 11.23 -10.48
N VAL A 147 -23.53 11.62 -9.40
CA VAL A 147 -23.29 10.73 -8.26
C VAL A 147 -24.59 10.14 -7.74
N LEU A 148 -25.64 10.96 -7.62
CA LEU A 148 -26.94 10.53 -7.06
C LEU A 148 -27.63 9.47 -7.93
N GLU A 149 -27.44 9.52 -9.25
CA GLU A 149 -28.09 8.66 -10.25
C GLU A 149 -27.35 7.34 -10.53
N LEU A 150 -26.15 7.14 -9.95
CA LEU A 150 -25.30 5.97 -10.24
C LEU A 150 -25.98 4.62 -10.01
N HIS A 151 -26.98 4.56 -9.11
CA HIS A 151 -27.69 3.33 -8.77
C HIS A 151 -29.06 3.22 -9.44
N ASP A 152 -29.47 4.21 -10.24
CA ASP A 152 -30.79 4.24 -10.88
C ASP A 152 -30.85 3.27 -12.07
N ASN A 153 -29.73 3.12 -12.79
CA ASN A 153 -29.61 2.20 -13.93
C ASN A 153 -28.22 1.52 -13.94
N PRO A 154 -28.07 0.36 -13.26
CA PRO A 154 -26.81 -0.39 -13.21
C PRO A 154 -26.31 -0.84 -14.58
N GLU A 155 -27.20 -1.22 -15.50
CA GLU A 155 -26.81 -1.65 -16.86
C GLU A 155 -26.18 -0.51 -17.66
N LYS A 156 -26.75 0.71 -17.56
CA LYS A 156 -26.17 1.92 -18.17
C LYS A 156 -24.80 2.23 -17.55
N LEU A 157 -24.69 2.18 -16.22
CA LEU A 157 -23.42 2.41 -15.54
C LEU A 157 -22.35 1.42 -16.00
N LEU A 158 -22.66 0.12 -16.02
CA LEU A 158 -21.73 -0.92 -16.46
C LEU A 158 -21.31 -0.72 -17.92
N SER A 159 -22.25 -0.39 -18.80
CA SER A 159 -21.97 -0.12 -20.22
C SER A 159 -21.02 1.07 -20.39
N SER A 160 -21.25 2.17 -19.67
CA SER A 160 -20.37 3.34 -19.69
C SER A 160 -19.00 3.06 -19.08
N LEU A 161 -18.95 2.34 -17.95
CA LEU A 161 -17.69 1.91 -17.33
C LEU A 161 -16.87 1.04 -18.30
N PHE A 162 -17.52 0.10 -18.99
CA PHE A 162 -16.88 -0.75 -19.98
C PHE A 162 -16.28 0.07 -21.12
N VAL A 163 -17.08 0.93 -21.77
CA VAL A 163 -16.61 1.77 -22.90
C VAL A 163 -15.42 2.63 -22.50
N GLU A 164 -15.51 3.35 -21.39
CA GLU A 164 -14.42 4.24 -20.97
C GLU A 164 -13.19 3.48 -20.47
N SER A 165 -13.36 2.28 -19.92
CA SER A 165 -12.23 1.41 -19.56
C SER A 165 -11.51 0.89 -20.80
N VAL A 166 -12.24 0.48 -21.84
CA VAL A 166 -11.65 0.06 -23.13
C VAL A 166 -10.82 1.20 -23.71
N HIS A 167 -11.37 2.42 -23.76
CA HIS A 167 -10.62 3.58 -24.26
C HIS A 167 -9.41 3.92 -23.38
N ALA A 168 -9.53 3.86 -22.04
CA ALA A 168 -8.39 4.08 -21.14
C ALA A 168 -7.24 3.10 -21.43
N ILE A 169 -7.55 1.84 -21.73
CA ILE A 169 -6.56 0.80 -21.98
C ILE A 169 -5.95 0.97 -23.38
N GLN A 170 -6.78 1.08 -24.41
CA GLN A 170 -6.36 1.04 -25.81
C GLN A 170 -5.82 2.38 -26.32
N GLU A 171 -6.36 3.50 -25.85
CA GLU A 171 -5.98 4.84 -26.32
C GLU A 171 -4.97 5.52 -25.39
N ASP A 172 -5.12 5.34 -24.07
CA ASP A 172 -4.30 6.06 -23.08
C ASP A 172 -3.17 5.18 -22.48
N GLY A 173 -3.18 3.87 -22.73
CA GLY A 173 -2.16 2.95 -22.24
C GLY A 173 -2.30 2.56 -20.77
N ALA A 174 -3.51 2.60 -20.22
CA ALA A 174 -3.77 2.13 -18.86
C ALA A 174 -3.63 0.60 -18.75
N SER A 175 -2.94 0.13 -17.71
CA SER A 175 -2.90 -1.29 -17.34
C SER A 175 -3.68 -1.60 -16.06
N GLY A 176 -4.23 -0.56 -15.42
CA GLY A 176 -5.16 -0.63 -14.29
C GLY A 176 -6.20 0.48 -14.34
N ILE A 177 -7.38 0.16 -13.83
CA ILE A 177 -8.57 1.00 -13.77
C ILE A 177 -8.96 1.20 -12.32
N ILE A 178 -9.12 2.45 -11.90
CA ILE A 178 -9.63 2.83 -10.58
C ILE A 178 -11.02 3.42 -10.75
N PHE A 179 -11.98 2.99 -9.91
CA PHE A 179 -13.27 3.66 -9.85
C PHE A 179 -13.14 5.05 -9.22
N GLY A 180 -13.60 6.07 -9.95
CA GLY A 180 -13.56 7.47 -9.51
C GLY A 180 -14.66 7.84 -8.52
N CYS A 181 -15.52 6.90 -8.12
CA CYS A 181 -16.50 7.11 -7.06
C CYS A 181 -16.65 5.84 -6.23
N THR A 182 -16.66 5.97 -4.90
CA THR A 182 -16.84 4.82 -4.00
C THR A 182 -18.23 4.20 -4.17
N ARG A 183 -19.24 4.91 -4.71
CA ARG A 183 -20.56 4.32 -5.03
C ARG A 183 -20.52 3.30 -6.17
N MET A 184 -19.42 3.19 -6.93
CA MET A 184 -19.26 2.19 -8.00
C MET A 184 -18.76 0.83 -7.50
N ARG A 185 -18.55 0.65 -6.19
CA ARG A 185 -17.95 -0.55 -5.55
C ARG A 185 -18.52 -1.90 -6.01
N ASP A 186 -19.82 -1.95 -6.32
CA ASP A 186 -20.50 -3.19 -6.74
C ASP A 186 -20.23 -3.58 -8.20
N MET A 187 -19.62 -2.70 -8.99
CA MET A 187 -19.38 -2.92 -10.42
C MET A 187 -18.08 -3.67 -10.72
N LYS A 188 -17.25 -3.97 -9.71
CA LYS A 188 -15.89 -4.53 -9.92
C LYS A 188 -15.92 -5.85 -10.69
N GLN A 189 -16.78 -6.79 -10.27
CA GLN A 189 -16.84 -8.12 -10.88
C GLN A 189 -17.49 -8.05 -12.28
N ASP A 190 -18.61 -7.35 -12.40
CA ASP A 190 -19.32 -7.21 -13.67
C ASP A 190 -18.45 -6.53 -14.75
N LEU A 191 -17.71 -5.48 -14.38
CA LEU A 191 -16.78 -4.82 -15.31
C LEU A 191 -15.61 -5.74 -15.69
N LYS A 192 -15.08 -6.51 -14.73
CA LYS A 192 -14.01 -7.48 -15.00
C LYS A 192 -14.46 -8.51 -16.02
N ASP A 193 -15.64 -9.09 -15.82
CA ASP A 193 -16.19 -10.12 -16.71
C ASP A 193 -16.47 -9.56 -18.11
N ALA A 194 -17.03 -8.36 -18.21
CA ALA A 194 -17.28 -7.69 -19.48
C ALA A 194 -15.99 -7.41 -20.26
N LEU A 195 -14.94 -6.91 -19.59
CA LEU A 195 -13.64 -6.65 -20.22
C LEU A 195 -12.94 -7.95 -20.65
N GLN A 196 -13.01 -9.00 -19.84
CA GLN A 196 -12.43 -10.31 -20.17
C GLN A 196 -13.10 -10.94 -21.39
N GLN A 197 -14.42 -10.82 -21.52
CA GLN A 197 -15.14 -11.24 -22.74
C GLN A 197 -14.69 -10.47 -23.99
N HIS A 198 -14.17 -9.25 -23.81
CA HIS A 198 -13.59 -8.43 -24.88
C HIS A 198 -12.08 -8.66 -25.07
N GLY A 199 -11.50 -9.67 -24.41
CA GLY A 199 -10.06 -9.99 -24.51
C GLY A 199 -9.14 -9.04 -23.75
N LEU A 200 -9.68 -8.22 -22.84
CA LEU A 200 -8.92 -7.30 -21.99
C LEU A 200 -8.92 -7.80 -20.54
N ASN A 201 -7.78 -7.72 -19.87
CA ASN A 201 -7.66 -8.15 -18.47
C ASN A 201 -6.90 -7.11 -17.62
N PRO A 202 -7.40 -5.87 -17.52
CA PRO A 202 -6.80 -4.87 -16.64
C PRO A 202 -7.05 -5.21 -15.17
N LEU A 203 -6.26 -4.62 -14.28
CA LEU A 203 -6.64 -4.59 -12.87
C LEU A 203 -7.75 -3.59 -12.63
N ILE A 204 -8.72 -3.95 -11.79
CA ILE A 204 -9.82 -3.06 -11.39
C ILE A 204 -9.74 -2.88 -9.88
N ILE A 205 -9.58 -1.63 -9.45
CA ILE A 205 -9.40 -1.27 -8.05
C ILE A 205 -10.62 -0.49 -7.57
N ASP A 206 -11.33 -1.08 -6.61
CA ASP A 206 -12.35 -0.38 -5.83
C ASP A 206 -11.66 0.40 -4.70
N PRO A 207 -11.84 1.72 -4.63
CA PRO A 207 -11.20 2.54 -3.62
C PRO A 207 -11.68 2.24 -2.19
N SER A 208 -12.92 1.78 -2.03
CA SER A 208 -13.52 1.54 -0.72
C SER A 208 -12.85 0.36 -0.02
N SER A 209 -12.74 -0.78 -0.70
CA SER A 209 -12.06 -1.98 -0.19
C SER A 209 -10.54 -1.76 -0.07
N ALA A 210 -9.91 -1.01 -0.99
CA ALA A 210 -8.51 -0.62 -0.85
C ALA A 210 -8.27 0.15 0.46
N ALA A 211 -9.04 1.22 0.72
CA ALA A 211 -8.89 2.06 1.91
C ALA A 211 -9.01 1.27 3.22
N LEU A 212 -9.97 0.36 3.27
CA LEU A 212 -10.17 -0.51 4.43
C LEU A 212 -8.97 -1.40 4.71
N LYS A 213 -8.36 -1.98 3.67
CA LYS A 213 -7.18 -2.80 3.87
C LYS A 213 -5.93 -2.01 4.22
N TRP A 214 -5.79 -0.80 3.70
CA TRP A 214 -4.78 0.14 4.19
C TRP A 214 -4.97 0.48 5.67
N ALA A 215 -6.22 0.62 6.13
CA ALA A 215 -6.54 0.81 7.55
C ALA A 215 -6.18 -0.43 8.40
N GLU A 216 -6.49 -1.65 7.95
CA GLU A 216 -6.08 -2.88 8.64
C GLU A 216 -4.55 -3.02 8.70
N MET A 217 -3.85 -2.74 7.59
CA MET A 217 -2.38 -2.79 7.54
C MET A 217 -1.76 -1.75 8.48
N THR A 218 -2.16 -0.50 8.40
CA THR A 218 -1.55 0.59 9.20
C THR A 218 -1.82 0.42 10.69
N ALA A 219 -3.05 0.12 11.09
CA ALA A 219 -3.37 -0.17 12.49
C ALA A 219 -2.69 -1.46 12.98
N GLY A 220 -2.63 -2.50 12.16
CA GLY A 220 -1.97 -3.76 12.52
C GLY A 220 -0.46 -3.64 12.70
N LEU A 221 0.16 -2.64 12.07
CA LEU A 221 1.58 -2.31 12.22
C LEU A 221 1.84 -1.21 13.27
N ASN A 222 0.80 -0.72 13.95
CA ASN A 222 0.88 0.44 14.84
C ASN A 222 1.50 1.69 14.16
N LEU A 223 1.30 1.83 12.86
CA LEU A 223 1.76 2.98 12.09
C LEU A 223 0.68 4.05 12.02
N THR A 224 1.11 5.30 12.17
CA THR A 224 0.28 6.49 11.98
C THR A 224 1.00 7.49 11.08
N GLN A 225 0.27 8.48 10.58
CA GLN A 225 0.85 9.58 9.82
C GLN A 225 2.03 10.25 10.55
N SER A 226 3.02 10.71 9.80
CA SER A 226 4.20 11.38 10.35
C SER A 226 3.85 12.71 11.01
N LEU A 227 4.19 12.87 12.29
CA LEU A 227 4.02 14.13 13.03
C LEU A 227 4.89 15.27 12.48
N LYS A 228 5.95 14.96 11.73
CA LYS A 228 6.75 15.97 11.03
C LYS A 228 6.05 16.49 9.78
N THR A 229 5.21 15.67 9.15
CA THR A 229 4.36 16.09 8.03
C THR A 229 3.09 16.77 8.52
N TYR A 230 2.44 16.18 9.51
CA TYR A 230 1.16 16.59 10.06
C TYR A 230 1.36 16.91 11.55
N PRO A 231 1.87 18.10 11.89
CA PRO A 231 2.16 18.47 13.25
C PRO A 231 0.87 18.49 14.07
N TYR A 232 0.88 17.74 15.18
CA TYR A 232 -0.29 17.64 16.05
C TYR A 232 -0.50 18.93 16.85
N GLY A 233 -1.63 19.60 16.63
CA GLY A 233 -1.96 20.86 17.31
C GLY A 233 -3.45 21.02 17.60
N LYS A 234 -3.88 20.79 18.85
CA LYS A 234 -5.27 21.00 19.29
C LYS A 234 -5.58 22.42 19.80
N SER A 235 -4.61 23.33 19.80
CA SER A 235 -4.75 24.67 20.42
C SER A 235 -5.73 25.62 19.70
N PHE A 236 -6.20 25.29 18.50
CA PHE A 236 -7.07 26.15 17.67
C PHE A 236 -8.24 25.40 17.02
N LEU A 237 -8.84 24.42 17.72
CA LEU A 237 -10.01 23.70 17.21
C LEU A 237 -11.27 24.59 17.16
N LEU A 238 -12.13 24.39 16.15
CA LEU A 238 -13.44 25.05 16.06
C LEU A 238 -14.32 24.71 17.28
N PRO A 239 -15.29 25.55 17.67
CA PRO A 239 -16.20 25.22 18.77
C PRO A 239 -16.93 23.88 18.62
N ASP A 240 -17.37 23.55 17.39
CA ASP A 240 -18.02 22.27 17.06
C ASP A 240 -17.04 21.07 17.16
N HIS A 241 -15.73 21.30 17.10
CA HIS A 241 -14.68 20.28 17.26
C HIS A 241 -14.26 20.08 18.72
N GLN A 242 -14.60 21.02 19.60
CA GLN A 242 -14.34 20.92 21.04
C GLN A 242 -15.52 20.26 21.76
N ASN A 243 -16.75 20.57 21.35
CA ASN A 243 -17.98 20.06 21.94
C ASN A 243 -18.54 18.88 21.14
N LEU A 244 -17.83 17.76 21.17
CA LEU A 244 -18.21 16.56 20.42
C LEU A 244 -19.40 15.86 21.10
N ASN A 245 -20.46 15.58 20.33
CA ASN A 245 -21.58 14.78 20.82
C ASN A 245 -21.23 13.29 20.78
N THR A 246 -21.75 12.52 21.73
CA THR A 246 -21.61 11.06 21.72
C THR A 246 -22.89 10.46 21.16
N GLU A 247 -22.81 9.89 19.96
CA GLU A 247 -23.90 9.14 19.35
C GLU A 247 -23.51 7.68 19.26
N PHE A 248 -24.45 6.80 19.66
CA PHE A 248 -24.26 5.37 19.47
C PHE A 248 -24.16 5.08 17.97
N THR A 249 -23.01 4.56 17.54
CA THR A 249 -22.78 4.13 16.16
C THR A 249 -22.74 2.60 16.14
N PRO A 250 -23.68 1.93 15.43
CA PRO A 250 -23.61 0.49 15.26
C PRO A 250 -22.30 0.04 14.62
N SER A 251 -21.84 -1.16 14.99
CA SER A 251 -20.65 -1.78 14.43
C SER A 251 -20.94 -3.17 13.89
N TRP A 252 -20.19 -3.58 12.87
CA TRP A 252 -20.33 -4.88 12.22
C TRP A 252 -18.96 -5.58 12.15
N ASN A 253 -18.92 -6.86 12.46
CA ASN A 253 -17.71 -7.67 12.29
C ASN A 253 -17.45 -7.94 10.80
N GLY A 254 -16.18 -8.02 10.42
CA GLY A 254 -15.76 -8.56 9.13
C GLY A 254 -16.21 -10.01 8.91
N LEU A 255 -16.12 -10.46 7.67
CA LEU A 255 -16.50 -11.81 7.24
C LEU A 255 -15.33 -12.62 6.69
N LEU A 256 -14.18 -11.98 6.44
CA LEU A 256 -13.01 -12.61 5.86
C LEU A 256 -12.25 -13.41 6.92
N ASN A 257 -12.15 -14.73 6.73
CA ASN A 257 -11.49 -15.65 7.66
C ASN A 257 -10.54 -16.62 6.94
N GLU A 258 -10.38 -16.45 5.63
CA GLU A 258 -9.55 -17.27 4.78
C GLU A 258 -8.09 -17.24 5.24
N ALA A 259 -7.48 -18.42 5.28
CA ALA A 259 -6.05 -18.55 5.49
C ALA A 259 -5.30 -18.06 4.25
N VAL A 260 -4.16 -17.41 4.47
CA VAL A 260 -3.26 -16.93 3.41
C VAL A 260 -1.95 -17.69 3.52
N LYS A 261 -1.45 -18.20 2.42
CA LYS A 261 -0.14 -18.86 2.35
C LYS A 261 0.85 -17.94 1.67
N ILE A 262 1.88 -17.52 2.39
CA ILE A 262 2.91 -16.63 1.86
C ILE A 262 4.24 -17.39 1.83
N CYS A 263 4.88 -17.43 0.66
CA CYS A 263 6.24 -17.92 0.52
C CYS A 263 7.22 -16.75 0.50
N VAL A 264 8.17 -16.76 1.44
CA VAL A 264 9.29 -15.82 1.50
C VAL A 264 10.47 -16.44 0.79
N MET A 265 10.89 -15.82 -0.30
CA MET A 265 11.97 -16.31 -1.15
C MET A 265 13.26 -15.56 -0.80
N VAL A 266 14.26 -16.30 -0.36
CA VAL A 266 15.51 -15.74 0.15
C VAL A 266 16.60 -15.82 -0.93
N PRO A 267 17.06 -14.67 -1.46
CA PRO A 267 17.93 -14.63 -2.65
C PRO A 267 19.42 -14.79 -2.32
N VAL A 268 19.75 -15.43 -1.18
CA VAL A 268 21.12 -15.71 -0.76
C VAL A 268 21.23 -17.14 -0.25
N ILE A 269 22.43 -17.71 -0.39
CA ILE A 269 22.76 -18.99 0.24
C ILE A 269 23.03 -18.81 1.74
N GLN A 270 23.10 -19.91 2.50
CA GLN A 270 23.37 -19.88 3.95
C GLN A 270 24.60 -19.04 4.32
N GLY A 271 25.74 -19.26 3.65
CA GLY A 271 26.97 -18.50 3.88
C GLY A 271 27.49 -18.62 5.31
N TYR A 272 27.62 -17.49 6.02
CA TYR A 272 28.11 -17.40 7.39
C TYR A 272 27.04 -17.67 8.46
N ARG A 273 25.76 -17.82 8.06
CA ARG A 273 24.63 -17.98 8.99
C ARG A 273 24.60 -19.39 9.59
N GLY A 274 24.08 -19.48 10.82
CA GLY A 274 23.91 -20.75 11.53
C GLY A 274 22.89 -21.68 10.85
N ASN A 275 22.84 -22.96 11.27
CA ASN A 275 21.99 -23.97 10.63
C ASN A 275 20.49 -23.68 10.68
N ASN A 276 20.02 -22.90 11.66
CA ASN A 276 18.60 -22.61 11.87
C ASN A 276 18.16 -21.27 11.25
N TRP A 277 19.01 -20.64 10.42
CA TRP A 277 18.77 -19.29 9.91
C TRP A 277 17.44 -19.13 9.16
N LEU A 278 17.00 -20.14 8.40
CA LEU A 278 15.70 -20.12 7.72
C LEU A 278 14.52 -20.17 8.70
N GLU A 279 14.65 -20.92 9.80
CA GLU A 279 13.63 -20.95 10.85
C GLU A 279 13.53 -19.60 11.56
N GLU A 280 14.67 -18.93 11.77
CA GLU A 280 14.72 -17.59 12.35
C GLU A 280 14.09 -16.56 11.40
N THR A 281 14.42 -16.60 10.11
CA THR A 281 13.75 -15.80 9.08
C THR A 281 12.23 -16.06 9.10
N GLN A 282 11.80 -17.32 9.09
CA GLN A 282 10.38 -17.68 9.11
C GLN A 282 9.67 -17.10 10.34
N LYS A 283 10.27 -17.22 11.53
CA LYS A 283 9.75 -16.63 12.77
C LYS A 283 9.64 -15.11 12.67
N GLY A 284 10.66 -14.45 12.10
CA GLY A 284 10.67 -13.01 11.90
C GLY A 284 9.51 -12.52 11.04
N TYR A 285 9.23 -13.19 9.92
CA TYR A 285 8.07 -12.86 9.08
C TYR A 285 6.74 -13.25 9.74
N ALA A 286 6.67 -14.42 10.35
CA ALA A 286 5.46 -14.93 11.00
C ALA A 286 5.01 -14.06 12.18
N ALA A 287 5.92 -13.32 12.83
CA ALA A 287 5.59 -12.39 13.91
C ALA A 287 4.63 -11.26 13.48
N TYR A 288 4.59 -10.92 12.18
CA TYR A 288 3.73 -9.88 11.62
C TYR A 288 2.47 -10.42 10.93
N ALA A 289 2.42 -11.73 10.70
CA ALA A 289 1.31 -12.39 10.02
C ALA A 289 0.06 -12.42 10.91
N ARG A 290 -1.14 -12.28 10.34
CA ARG A 290 -2.37 -12.54 11.10
C ARG A 290 -2.45 -14.04 11.46
N PRO A 291 -3.19 -14.44 12.50
CA PRO A 291 -3.16 -15.82 13.00
C PRO A 291 -3.48 -16.92 11.97
N THR A 292 -4.26 -16.61 10.94
CA THR A 292 -4.63 -17.55 9.87
C THR A 292 -3.62 -17.61 8.72
N THR A 293 -2.60 -16.74 8.71
CA THR A 293 -1.59 -16.69 7.66
C THR A 293 -0.46 -17.68 7.96
N GLN A 294 -0.09 -18.47 6.95
CA GLN A 294 1.00 -19.42 6.99
C GLN A 294 2.19 -18.83 6.23
N ILE A 295 3.33 -18.70 6.91
CA ILE A 295 4.59 -18.27 6.31
C ILE A 295 5.45 -19.50 6.04
N THR A 296 5.92 -19.66 4.81
CA THR A 296 7.01 -20.57 4.45
C THR A 296 8.22 -19.77 3.98
N VAL A 297 9.42 -20.33 4.10
CA VAL A 297 10.66 -19.68 3.66
C VAL A 297 11.48 -20.67 2.85
N GLU A 298 11.97 -20.24 1.69
CA GLU A 298 12.86 -21.03 0.85
C GLU A 298 14.01 -20.17 0.32
N ALA A 299 15.23 -20.66 0.47
CA ALA A 299 16.44 -20.00 -0.01
C ALA A 299 17.00 -20.68 -1.24
N ILE A 300 17.65 -19.87 -2.08
CA ILE A 300 18.48 -20.38 -3.16
C ILE A 300 19.64 -21.23 -2.61
N GLN A 301 20.06 -22.22 -3.37
CA GLN A 301 21.19 -23.11 -3.07
C GLN A 301 22.45 -22.71 -3.85
N THR A 302 22.30 -22.01 -4.98
CA THR A 302 23.40 -21.51 -5.81
C THR A 302 23.29 -20.01 -5.98
N GLY A 303 24.29 -19.28 -5.46
CA GLY A 303 24.32 -17.83 -5.54
C GLY A 303 25.25 -17.22 -4.50
N PRO A 304 25.17 -15.90 -4.30
CA PRO A 304 26.00 -15.22 -3.33
C PRO A 304 25.50 -15.42 -1.89
N ALA A 305 26.39 -15.37 -0.91
CA ALA A 305 26.02 -15.34 0.52
C ALA A 305 25.41 -13.99 0.95
N THR A 306 25.74 -12.91 0.22
CA THR A 306 25.24 -11.55 0.41
C THR A 306 25.04 -10.83 -0.94
N ILE A 307 24.04 -9.96 -1.04
CA ILE A 307 23.81 -9.11 -2.22
C ILE A 307 24.23 -7.67 -1.91
N GLU A 308 25.36 -7.26 -2.47
CA GLU A 308 25.96 -5.95 -2.24
C GLU A 308 26.17 -5.14 -3.53
N ASN A 309 26.03 -5.77 -4.70
CA ASN A 309 26.15 -5.11 -6.01
C ASN A 309 25.22 -5.73 -7.07
N GLN A 310 25.16 -5.11 -8.25
CA GLN A 310 24.27 -5.56 -9.35
C GLN A 310 24.64 -6.94 -9.90
N TYR A 311 25.93 -7.29 -9.92
CA TYR A 311 26.36 -8.62 -10.38
C TYR A 311 25.81 -9.71 -9.45
N GLN A 312 25.95 -9.55 -8.14
CA GLN A 312 25.38 -10.47 -7.15
C GLN A 312 23.86 -10.50 -7.20
N LYS A 313 23.22 -9.33 -7.39
CA LYS A 313 21.76 -9.24 -7.60
C LYS A 313 21.31 -10.05 -8.81
N ALA A 314 22.10 -10.12 -9.89
CA ALA A 314 21.77 -10.92 -11.06
C ALA A 314 21.99 -12.43 -10.83
N MET A 315 23.04 -12.80 -10.09
CA MET A 315 23.40 -14.21 -9.84
C MET A 315 22.32 -15.02 -9.09
N CYS A 316 21.50 -14.38 -8.25
CA CYS A 316 20.45 -15.07 -7.50
C CYS A 316 19.15 -15.28 -8.30
N ILE A 317 18.93 -14.55 -9.40
CA ILE A 317 17.64 -14.49 -10.09
C ILE A 317 17.19 -15.85 -10.65
N PRO A 318 18.05 -16.66 -11.31
CA PRO A 318 17.58 -17.89 -11.94
C PRO A 318 16.92 -18.86 -10.96
N GLU A 319 17.53 -19.08 -9.79
CA GLU A 319 16.97 -19.99 -8.80
C GLU A 319 15.79 -19.37 -8.05
N LEU A 320 15.79 -18.04 -7.86
CA LEU A 320 14.63 -17.33 -7.32
C LEU A 320 13.37 -17.54 -8.17
N LEU A 321 13.50 -17.57 -9.50
CA LEU A 321 12.39 -17.87 -10.42
C LEU A 321 11.90 -19.32 -10.29
N LEU A 322 12.79 -20.27 -10.00
CA LEU A 322 12.41 -21.67 -9.74
C LEU A 322 11.63 -21.79 -8.43
N ILE A 323 12.08 -21.12 -7.37
CA ILE A 323 11.39 -21.07 -6.08
C ILE A 323 10.00 -20.45 -6.26
N ALA A 324 9.90 -19.34 -6.99
CA ALA A 324 8.62 -18.68 -7.26
C ALA A 324 7.60 -19.60 -7.94
N LYS A 325 8.00 -20.27 -9.03
CA LYS A 325 7.13 -21.23 -9.74
C LYS A 325 6.77 -22.44 -8.88
N LYS A 326 7.74 -22.95 -8.11
CA LYS A 326 7.50 -24.06 -7.18
C LYS A 326 6.46 -23.67 -6.12
N ALA A 327 6.64 -22.52 -5.47
CA ALA A 327 5.74 -22.02 -4.45
C ALA A 327 4.32 -21.79 -4.98
N GLU A 328 4.17 -21.22 -6.17
CA GLU A 328 2.86 -21.09 -6.83
C GLU A 328 2.21 -22.46 -7.07
N ARG A 329 2.94 -23.44 -7.60
CA ARG A 329 2.42 -24.81 -7.81
C ARG A 329 2.04 -25.52 -6.51
N GLU A 330 2.75 -25.23 -5.42
CA GLU A 330 2.45 -25.74 -4.08
C GLU A 330 1.30 -24.98 -3.39
N GLY A 331 0.72 -23.98 -4.07
CA GLY A 331 -0.47 -23.26 -3.65
C GLY A 331 -0.19 -22.11 -2.70
N ALA A 332 0.96 -21.43 -2.82
CA ALA A 332 1.15 -20.13 -2.21
C ALA A 332 0.18 -19.09 -2.81
N ASP A 333 -0.37 -18.21 -1.98
CA ASP A 333 -1.25 -17.12 -2.39
C ASP A 333 -0.50 -15.82 -2.68
N ALA A 334 0.73 -15.69 -2.16
CA ALA A 334 1.60 -14.54 -2.39
C ALA A 334 3.08 -14.91 -2.19
N LEU A 335 3.96 -14.13 -2.83
CA LEU A 335 5.41 -14.26 -2.73
C LEU A 335 6.04 -12.98 -2.18
N ILE A 336 6.99 -13.12 -1.26
CA ILE A 336 7.83 -12.01 -0.78
C ILE A 336 9.28 -12.26 -1.19
N ILE A 337 9.95 -11.25 -1.74
CA ILE A 337 11.40 -11.32 -1.99
C ILE A 337 12.11 -10.79 -0.73
N ASP A 338 12.90 -11.63 -0.06
CA ASP A 338 13.64 -11.28 1.17
C ASP A 338 14.92 -10.48 0.90
N CYS A 339 14.78 -9.33 0.21
CA CYS A 339 15.89 -8.42 -0.02
C CYS A 339 15.38 -7.04 -0.42
N MET A 340 15.89 -5.99 0.24
CA MET A 340 15.59 -4.60 -0.13
C MET A 340 16.09 -4.21 -1.53
N SER A 341 17.00 -4.97 -2.15
CA SER A 341 17.40 -4.68 -3.53
C SER A 341 16.41 -5.22 -4.58
N ASP A 342 15.32 -5.89 -4.15
CA ASP A 342 14.27 -6.50 -4.98
C ASP A 342 14.82 -7.24 -6.23
N PRO A 343 15.70 -8.26 -6.05
CA PRO A 343 16.28 -9.05 -7.15
C PRO A 343 15.21 -9.74 -8.00
N GLY A 344 15.30 -9.58 -9.33
CA GLY A 344 14.43 -10.28 -10.27
C GLY A 344 12.95 -9.89 -10.19
N PHE A 345 12.59 -8.81 -9.50
CA PHE A 345 11.20 -8.51 -9.13
C PHE A 345 10.21 -8.52 -10.31
N ASP A 346 10.52 -7.82 -11.40
CA ASP A 346 9.69 -7.82 -12.60
C ASP A 346 9.66 -9.20 -13.27
N ALA A 347 10.78 -9.92 -13.30
CA ALA A 347 10.85 -11.26 -13.87
C ALA A 347 10.02 -12.28 -13.07
N VAL A 348 9.98 -12.16 -11.73
CA VAL A 348 9.10 -13.00 -10.91
C VAL A 348 7.64 -12.69 -11.20
N ARG A 349 7.25 -11.41 -11.33
CA ARG A 349 5.89 -11.00 -11.75
C ARG A 349 5.52 -11.58 -13.13
N GLU A 350 6.44 -11.59 -14.08
CA GLU A 350 6.19 -12.25 -15.36
C GLU A 350 6.01 -13.77 -15.19
N ALA A 351 6.77 -14.41 -14.29
CA ALA A 351 6.83 -15.85 -14.13
C ALA A 351 5.64 -16.50 -13.39
N VAL A 352 4.90 -15.75 -12.57
CA VAL A 352 3.79 -16.29 -11.73
C VAL A 352 2.50 -15.49 -11.90
N SER A 353 1.37 -16.04 -11.48
CA SER A 353 0.05 -15.39 -11.49
C SER A 353 -0.37 -14.79 -10.14
N ILE A 354 0.28 -15.20 -9.04
CA ILE A 354 0.06 -14.69 -7.68
C ILE A 354 0.84 -13.39 -7.38
N PRO A 355 0.38 -12.53 -6.45
CA PRO A 355 1.07 -11.28 -6.11
C PRO A 355 2.51 -11.51 -5.61
N VAL A 356 3.42 -10.68 -6.11
CA VAL A 356 4.84 -10.64 -5.71
C VAL A 356 5.14 -9.30 -5.04
N ILE A 357 5.75 -9.36 -3.86
CA ILE A 357 6.05 -8.21 -3.02
C ILE A 357 7.56 -7.99 -2.96
N GLY A 358 7.98 -6.85 -3.51
CA GLY A 358 9.31 -6.27 -3.32
C GLY A 358 9.25 -5.30 -2.15
N GLN A 359 10.17 -5.43 -1.20
CA GLN A 359 10.09 -4.75 0.09
C GLN A 359 10.43 -3.28 -0.01
N THR A 360 11.37 -2.90 -0.88
CA THR A 360 11.66 -1.48 -1.09
C THR A 360 10.49 -0.80 -1.78
N GLN A 361 9.88 -1.44 -2.78
CA GLN A 361 8.67 -0.90 -3.40
C GLN A 361 7.55 -0.71 -2.36
N ALA A 362 7.22 -1.77 -1.61
CA ALA A 362 6.14 -1.76 -0.62
C ALA A 362 6.35 -0.66 0.44
N CYS A 363 7.54 -0.58 1.03
CA CYS A 363 7.85 0.42 2.04
C CYS A 363 7.87 1.83 1.47
N SER A 364 8.40 2.04 0.27
CA SER A 364 8.48 3.37 -0.34
C SER A 364 7.09 3.96 -0.61
N PHE A 365 6.15 3.13 -1.07
CA PHE A 365 4.77 3.55 -1.29
C PHE A 365 4.01 3.79 0.02
N LEU A 366 4.14 2.92 1.03
CA LEU A 366 3.54 3.15 2.35
C LEU A 366 4.14 4.40 3.04
N ALA A 367 5.46 4.58 2.98
CA ALA A 367 6.11 5.76 3.54
C ALA A 367 5.65 7.05 2.84
N SER A 368 5.45 7.01 1.52
CA SER A 368 4.90 8.14 0.74
C SER A 368 3.43 8.43 1.10
N ALA A 369 2.68 7.43 1.57
CA ALA A 369 1.31 7.63 2.03
C ALA A 369 1.23 8.24 3.43
N LEU A 370 2.16 7.85 4.33
CA LEU A 370 2.22 8.31 5.72
C LEU A 370 2.96 9.65 5.92
N SER A 371 3.79 10.06 4.95
CA SER A 371 4.71 11.18 5.13
C SER A 371 4.97 11.97 3.83
N HIS A 372 5.37 13.23 3.95
CA HIS A 372 5.67 14.07 2.79
C HIS A 372 6.83 13.51 1.95
N ARG A 373 7.93 13.13 2.63
CA ARG A 373 9.11 12.48 2.06
C ARG A 373 9.66 11.43 3.01
N PHE A 374 10.36 10.45 2.47
CA PHE A 374 11.01 9.38 3.22
C PHE A 374 12.49 9.27 2.87
N SER A 375 13.28 8.67 3.76
CA SER A 375 14.67 8.29 3.45
C SER A 375 14.91 6.81 3.70
N ILE A 376 15.81 6.22 2.92
CA ILE A 376 16.26 4.84 3.11
C ILE A 376 17.62 4.85 3.81
N LEU A 377 17.77 4.02 4.85
CA LEU A 377 19.00 3.81 5.60
C LEU A 377 19.72 2.55 5.11
N GLY A 378 20.52 2.71 4.05
CA GLY A 378 21.29 1.65 3.43
C GLY A 378 22.50 1.18 4.24
N THR A 379 23.12 0.10 3.78
CA THR A 379 24.25 -0.55 4.44
C THR A 379 25.59 0.12 4.08
N ARG A 380 26.17 -0.24 2.94
CA ARG A 380 27.52 0.17 2.52
C ARG A 380 27.57 1.61 2.00
N LYS A 381 28.68 2.31 2.26
CA LYS A 381 28.87 3.74 1.90
C LYS A 381 28.67 4.03 0.41
N ASP A 382 29.22 3.19 -0.44
CA ASP A 382 29.32 3.46 -1.89
C ASP A 382 28.06 3.06 -2.69
N TYR A 383 27.02 2.58 -2.01
CA TYR A 383 25.85 1.96 -2.65
C TYR A 383 24.54 2.73 -2.44
N ALA A 384 24.59 3.98 -1.98
CA ALA A 384 23.39 4.82 -1.84
C ALA A 384 22.62 4.97 -3.17
N HIS A 385 23.35 5.10 -4.29
CA HIS A 385 22.80 5.26 -5.64
C HIS A 385 21.84 4.12 -6.05
N LYS A 386 22.00 2.91 -5.51
CA LYS A 386 21.15 1.76 -5.88
C LYS A 386 19.69 2.02 -5.52
N PHE A 387 19.44 2.59 -4.35
CA PHE A 387 18.10 2.89 -3.87
C PHE A 387 17.54 4.12 -4.57
N THR A 388 18.38 5.10 -4.89
CA THR A 388 17.96 6.23 -5.74
C THR A 388 17.45 5.75 -7.09
N ASN A 389 18.17 4.85 -7.76
CA ASN A 389 17.75 4.29 -9.04
C ASN A 389 16.47 3.44 -8.90
N GLN A 390 16.42 2.56 -7.90
CA GLN A 390 15.29 1.68 -7.67
C GLN A 390 13.99 2.46 -7.36
N VAL A 391 14.05 3.52 -6.55
CA VAL A 391 12.90 4.37 -6.26
C VAL A 391 12.47 5.18 -7.49
N ALA A 392 13.42 5.54 -8.36
CA ALA A 392 13.13 6.13 -9.66
C ALA A 392 12.43 5.17 -10.62
N GLU A 393 12.86 3.90 -10.67
CA GLU A 393 12.17 2.85 -11.43
C GLU A 393 10.72 2.66 -10.94
N TYR A 394 10.48 2.84 -9.63
CA TYR A 394 9.13 2.82 -9.06
C TYR A 394 8.32 4.11 -9.31
N GLY A 395 8.90 5.13 -9.93
CA GLY A 395 8.22 6.36 -10.34
C GLY A 395 7.83 7.29 -9.19
N ILE A 396 8.52 7.20 -8.05
CA ILE A 396 8.24 8.01 -6.85
C ILE A 396 9.49 8.72 -6.32
N SER A 397 10.47 9.01 -7.18
CA SER A 397 11.69 9.79 -6.84
C SER A 397 11.39 11.10 -6.14
N SER A 398 10.27 11.75 -6.49
CA SER A 398 9.83 13.01 -5.86
C SER A 398 9.55 12.89 -4.35
N ARG A 399 9.43 11.66 -3.83
CA ARG A 399 9.19 11.34 -2.42
C ARG A 399 10.43 10.94 -1.65
N LEU A 400 11.54 10.65 -2.33
CA LEU A 400 12.80 10.30 -1.69
C LEU A 400 13.53 11.57 -1.24
N ALA A 401 13.66 11.76 0.07
CA ALA A 401 14.49 12.82 0.64
C ALA A 401 15.98 12.51 0.45
N SER A 402 16.40 11.30 0.84
CA SER A 402 17.78 10.85 0.70
C SER A 402 17.93 9.35 0.85
N VAL A 403 19.11 8.85 0.50
CA VAL A 403 19.60 7.53 0.90
C VAL A 403 20.85 7.76 1.73
N ARG A 404 20.79 7.46 3.02
CA ARG A 404 21.96 7.51 3.92
C ARG A 404 22.46 6.10 4.18
N THR A 405 23.74 5.97 4.49
CA THR A 405 24.38 4.67 4.65
C THR A 405 25.11 4.59 5.98
N VAL A 406 25.08 3.42 6.62
CA VAL A 406 25.73 3.20 7.93
C VAL A 406 27.20 2.76 7.79
N GLY A 407 27.63 2.42 6.57
CA GLY A 407 28.98 2.00 6.26
C GLY A 407 29.37 0.62 6.80
N LEU A 408 28.38 -0.26 6.94
CA LEU A 408 28.55 -1.66 7.34
C LEU A 408 28.31 -2.59 6.14
N THR A 409 29.00 -3.71 6.07
CA THR A 409 28.67 -4.81 5.15
C THR A 409 27.38 -5.51 5.57
N VAL A 410 26.78 -6.33 4.70
CA VAL A 410 25.59 -7.11 5.06
C VAL A 410 25.89 -8.10 6.20
N GLU A 411 27.08 -8.70 6.21
CA GLU A 411 27.51 -9.57 7.32
C GLU A 411 27.67 -8.82 8.64
N GLU A 412 28.25 -7.62 8.62
CA GLU A 412 28.37 -6.80 9.83
C GLU A 412 26.99 -6.37 10.38
N VAL A 413 26.00 -6.13 9.50
CA VAL A 413 24.62 -5.83 9.88
C VAL A 413 24.00 -6.96 10.68
N GLU A 414 24.18 -8.21 10.25
CA GLU A 414 23.60 -9.38 10.91
C GLU A 414 24.35 -9.81 12.18
N THR A 415 25.64 -9.48 12.28
CA THR A 415 26.52 -9.97 13.37
C THR A 415 26.81 -8.95 14.46
N ASN A 416 26.51 -7.65 14.28
CA ASN A 416 26.85 -6.58 15.23
C ASN A 416 25.68 -5.61 15.51
N PRO A 417 24.59 -6.05 16.17
CA PRO A 417 23.37 -5.27 16.33
C PRO A 417 23.57 -3.94 17.09
N GLU A 418 24.43 -3.90 18.12
CA GLU A 418 24.69 -2.66 18.87
C GLU A 418 25.37 -1.57 18.02
N ARG A 419 26.40 -1.96 17.25
CA ARG A 419 27.11 -1.06 16.33
C ARG A 419 26.18 -0.58 15.23
N LEU A 420 25.32 -1.47 14.72
CA LEU A 420 24.33 -1.16 13.71
C LEU A 420 23.31 -0.15 14.21
N LEU A 421 22.68 -0.39 15.37
CA LEU A 421 21.65 0.51 15.91
C LEU A 421 22.19 1.92 16.11
N LYS A 422 23.39 2.05 16.68
CA LYS A 422 24.05 3.35 16.83
C LYS A 422 24.24 4.06 15.49
N ALA A 423 24.75 3.34 14.48
CA ALA A 423 24.97 3.93 13.16
C ALA A 423 23.65 4.29 12.45
N LEU A 424 22.59 3.50 12.63
CA LEU A 424 21.25 3.80 12.12
C LEU A 424 20.65 5.04 12.78
N LEU A 425 20.81 5.21 14.09
CA LEU A 425 20.35 6.40 14.81
C LEU A 425 21.02 7.67 14.28
N ASP A 426 22.35 7.63 14.11
CA ASP A 426 23.10 8.77 13.60
C ASP A 426 22.73 9.07 12.13
N ALA A 427 22.58 8.04 11.29
CA ALA A 427 22.15 8.23 9.91
C ALA A 427 20.69 8.73 9.81
N GLY A 428 19.79 8.20 10.64
CA GLY A 428 18.38 8.58 10.70
C GLY A 428 18.20 10.03 11.14
N GLU A 429 18.93 10.46 12.18
CA GLU A 429 18.94 11.85 12.62
C GLU A 429 19.36 12.79 11.50
N LEU A 430 20.47 12.49 10.81
CA LEU A 430 20.92 13.32 9.69
C LEU A 430 19.93 13.31 8.52
N ALA A 431 19.28 12.17 8.22
CA ALA A 431 18.25 12.10 7.19
C ALA A 431 17.07 13.03 7.51
N VAL A 432 16.64 13.07 8.77
CA VAL A 432 15.52 13.91 9.20
C VAL A 432 15.89 15.39 9.29
N VAL A 433 17.05 15.70 9.88
CA VAL A 433 17.48 17.07 10.20
C VAL A 433 18.08 17.78 8.98
N GLN A 434 18.89 17.09 8.18
CA GLN A 434 19.59 17.71 7.04
C GLN A 434 18.84 17.50 5.72
N ASP A 435 18.25 16.32 5.50
CA ASP A 435 17.68 15.98 4.19
C ASP A 435 16.16 16.16 4.13
N GLY A 436 15.51 16.39 5.28
CA GLY A 436 14.07 16.58 5.37
C GLY A 436 13.27 15.28 5.23
N ALA A 437 13.80 14.16 5.70
CA ALA A 437 13.03 12.92 5.83
C ALA A 437 11.93 13.08 6.88
N HIS A 438 10.72 12.64 6.56
CA HIS A 438 9.56 12.63 7.47
C HIS A 438 9.18 11.21 7.88
N SER A 439 9.82 10.19 7.32
CA SER A 439 9.78 8.79 7.71
C SER A 439 11.09 8.11 7.28
N LEU A 440 11.40 6.95 7.87
CA LEU A 440 12.63 6.23 7.61
C LEU A 440 12.34 4.76 7.27
N ILE A 441 13.16 4.20 6.39
CA ILE A 441 13.08 2.79 5.96
C ILE A 441 14.47 2.16 6.14
N PRO A 442 14.64 1.16 7.02
CA PRO A 442 15.86 0.33 7.07
C PRO A 442 16.10 -0.36 5.72
N GLY A 443 17.31 -0.21 5.17
CA GLY A 443 17.65 -0.62 3.80
C GLY A 443 18.19 -2.04 3.66
N CYS A 444 17.98 -2.93 4.64
CA CYS A 444 18.38 -4.34 4.56
C CYS A 444 17.44 -5.20 5.39
N THR A 445 17.06 -6.37 4.87
CA THR A 445 16.18 -7.32 5.56
C THR A 445 16.86 -8.00 6.76
N GLY A 446 18.20 -8.04 6.80
CA GLY A 446 18.96 -8.41 7.98
C GLY A 446 18.82 -7.44 9.17
N MET A 447 18.10 -6.33 9.00
CA MET A 447 17.75 -5.39 10.07
C MET A 447 16.37 -5.66 10.70
N ILE A 448 15.74 -6.80 10.37
CA ILE A 448 14.43 -7.18 10.88
C ILE A 448 14.36 -7.08 12.42
N GLY A 449 13.31 -6.44 12.92
CA GLY A 449 13.07 -6.25 14.35
C GLY A 449 13.78 -5.03 14.96
N LEU A 450 14.48 -4.21 14.16
CA LEU A 450 15.15 -2.99 14.64
C LEU A 450 14.32 -1.72 14.47
N ALA A 451 13.20 -1.76 13.73
CA ALA A 451 12.42 -0.56 13.44
C ALA A 451 11.93 0.15 14.73
N ASP A 452 11.40 -0.61 15.69
CA ASP A 452 10.91 -0.07 16.96
C ASP A 452 12.03 0.56 17.78
N ALA A 453 13.15 -0.16 17.96
CA ALA A 453 14.32 0.34 18.69
C ALA A 453 14.92 1.60 18.04
N LEU A 454 14.94 1.66 16.70
CA LEU A 454 15.38 2.85 15.97
C LEU A 454 14.41 4.02 16.18
N GLN A 455 13.10 3.78 16.13
CA GLN A 455 12.07 4.80 16.34
C GLN A 455 12.09 5.36 17.77
N GLU A 456 12.24 4.48 18.77
CA GLU A 456 12.37 4.85 20.18
C GLU A 456 13.63 5.68 20.41
N GLY A 457 14.79 5.21 19.93
CA GLY A 457 16.05 5.95 20.10
C GLY A 457 16.07 7.30 19.37
N LEU A 458 15.38 7.44 18.23
CA LEU A 458 15.19 8.75 17.58
C LEU A 458 14.26 9.64 18.40
N SER A 459 13.20 9.09 18.99
CA SER A 459 12.27 9.83 19.85
C SER A 459 12.96 10.37 21.10
N GLU A 460 13.88 9.61 21.70
CA GLU A 460 14.75 10.08 22.81
C GLU A 460 15.63 11.27 22.40
N ARG A 461 16.00 11.37 21.11
CA ARG A 461 16.70 12.51 20.53
C ARG A 461 15.77 13.67 20.11
N GLY A 462 14.48 13.59 20.44
CA GLY A 462 13.47 14.59 20.06
C GLY A 462 13.02 14.51 18.61
N ILE A 463 13.26 13.38 17.93
CA ILE A 463 12.92 13.15 16.53
C ILE A 463 11.76 12.16 16.45
N HIS A 464 10.56 12.69 16.13
CA HIS A 464 9.34 11.89 16.03
C HIS A 464 8.95 11.66 14.56
N VAL A 465 9.48 10.61 13.97
CA VAL A 465 9.13 10.15 12.62
C VAL A 465 8.84 8.65 12.63
N PRO A 466 7.89 8.16 11.83
CA PRO A 466 7.65 6.73 11.71
C PRO A 466 8.85 6.03 11.06
N VAL A 467 9.23 4.88 11.61
CA VAL A 467 10.20 3.95 11.04
C VAL A 467 9.44 2.72 10.56
N LEU A 468 9.56 2.40 9.27
CA LEU A 468 8.90 1.23 8.70
C LEU A 468 9.73 -0.02 8.93
N GLU A 469 9.07 -1.16 9.19
CA GLU A 469 9.70 -2.48 9.28
C GLU A 469 9.45 -3.25 7.97
N PRO A 470 10.44 -3.43 7.07
CA PRO A 470 10.18 -3.93 5.74
C PRO A 470 9.52 -5.31 5.65
N PRO A 471 9.94 -6.32 6.44
CA PRO A 471 9.25 -7.62 6.49
C PRO A 471 7.79 -7.50 6.95
N ALA A 472 7.50 -6.64 7.91
CA ALA A 472 6.15 -6.43 8.42
C ALA A 472 5.23 -5.81 7.36
N VAL A 473 5.72 -4.77 6.68
CA VAL A 473 5.03 -4.12 5.57
C VAL A 473 4.77 -5.12 4.44
N ALA A 474 5.76 -5.96 4.12
CA ALA A 474 5.65 -6.95 3.06
C ALA A 474 4.59 -8.01 3.35
N VAL A 475 4.54 -8.54 4.57
CA VAL A 475 3.51 -9.50 5.02
C VAL A 475 2.13 -8.87 4.94
N LYS A 476 1.94 -7.66 5.46
CA LYS A 476 0.63 -6.99 5.43
C LYS A 476 0.18 -6.62 4.03
N LEU A 477 1.09 -6.22 3.16
CA LEU A 477 0.75 -5.96 1.77
C LEU A 477 0.38 -7.27 1.04
N ALA A 478 1.07 -8.38 1.32
CA ALA A 478 0.70 -9.68 0.77
C ALA A 478 -0.70 -10.12 1.21
N GLU A 479 -1.01 -10.05 2.52
CA GLU A 479 -2.36 -10.32 3.05
C GLU A 479 -3.42 -9.43 2.38
N LEU A 480 -3.16 -8.12 2.29
CA LEU A 480 -4.03 -7.15 1.64
C LEU A 480 -4.33 -7.54 0.18
N LEU A 481 -3.30 -7.89 -0.59
CA LEU A 481 -3.44 -8.22 -2.00
C LEU A 481 -4.23 -9.52 -2.20
N THR A 482 -3.94 -10.54 -1.41
CA THR A 482 -4.69 -11.81 -1.42
C THR A 482 -6.16 -11.59 -1.08
N ASP A 483 -6.44 -10.83 -0.02
CA ASP A 483 -7.80 -10.54 0.46
C ASP A 483 -8.65 -9.75 -0.56
N LEU A 484 -8.01 -8.91 -1.38
CA LEU A 484 -8.68 -8.15 -2.45
C LEU A 484 -8.74 -8.90 -3.79
N HIS A 485 -8.16 -10.11 -3.83
CA HIS A 485 -7.94 -10.90 -5.04
C HIS A 485 -7.24 -10.09 -6.14
N LEU A 486 -6.19 -9.36 -5.75
CA LEU A 486 -5.38 -8.54 -6.62
C LEU A 486 -3.99 -9.17 -6.79
N THR A 487 -3.55 -9.21 -8.04
CA THR A 487 -2.18 -9.53 -8.43
C THR A 487 -1.67 -8.42 -9.34
N HIS A 488 -0.44 -8.49 -9.83
CA HIS A 488 0.10 -7.49 -10.74
C HIS A 488 -0.52 -7.60 -12.14
N SER A 489 -0.61 -6.48 -12.87
CA SER A 489 -1.29 -6.44 -14.17
C SER A 489 -0.53 -7.25 -15.21
N LYS A 490 -1.20 -8.21 -15.86
CA LYS A 490 -0.64 -8.98 -16.98
C LYS A 490 -0.57 -8.19 -18.29
N ILE A 491 -1.15 -6.99 -18.33
CA ILE A 491 -0.89 -6.00 -19.40
C ILE A 491 0.50 -5.37 -19.20
N THR A 492 0.94 -5.19 -17.95
CA THR A 492 2.29 -4.66 -17.65
C THR A 492 3.35 -5.75 -17.62
N TRP A 493 3.09 -6.87 -16.94
CA TRP A 493 4.00 -8.01 -16.80
C TRP A 493 3.37 -9.27 -17.42
N PRO A 494 3.36 -9.39 -18.75
CA PRO A 494 2.80 -10.56 -19.42
C PRO A 494 3.58 -11.84 -19.07
N LEU A 495 2.98 -13.00 -19.29
CA LEU A 495 3.73 -14.26 -19.23
C LEU A 495 4.83 -14.24 -20.30
N PRO A 496 6.03 -14.79 -20.01
CA PRO A 496 7.09 -14.87 -21.00
C PRO A 496 6.67 -15.80 -22.15
N PRO A 497 7.04 -15.49 -23.41
CA PRO A 497 6.72 -16.35 -24.55
C PRO A 497 7.48 -17.67 -24.46
N GLU A 498 6.80 -18.76 -24.81
CA GLU A 498 7.40 -20.10 -24.84
C GLU A 498 8.53 -20.17 -25.88
N LYS A 499 9.72 -20.57 -25.42
CA LYS A 499 10.91 -20.81 -26.25
C LYS A 499 11.92 -21.68 -25.49
N GLU A 500 12.83 -22.31 -26.22
CA GLU A 500 13.98 -22.98 -25.62
C GLU A 500 14.91 -21.95 -24.94
N ILE A 501 15.31 -22.22 -23.71
CA ILE A 501 16.33 -21.44 -22.98
C ILE A 501 17.46 -22.38 -22.58
N SER A 502 18.54 -22.37 -23.36
CA SER A 502 19.71 -23.24 -23.11
C SER A 502 20.34 -22.97 -21.74
N GLY A 503 20.70 -24.04 -21.02
CA GLY A 503 21.37 -23.97 -19.72
C GLY A 503 20.46 -23.68 -18.51
N TYR A 504 19.17 -23.44 -18.73
CA TYR A 504 18.19 -23.25 -17.67
C TYR A 504 17.08 -24.29 -17.83
N PRO A 505 16.96 -25.27 -16.91
CA PRO A 505 15.89 -26.26 -16.98
C PRO A 505 14.57 -25.55 -16.70
N ILE A 506 13.85 -25.15 -17.75
CA ILE A 506 12.44 -24.80 -17.61
C ILE A 506 11.76 -26.15 -17.36
N SER A 507 11.44 -26.45 -16.09
CA SER A 507 10.60 -27.62 -15.81
C SER A 507 9.30 -27.46 -16.59
N GLU A 508 8.97 -28.42 -17.45
CA GLU A 508 7.66 -28.48 -18.09
C GLU A 508 6.57 -28.46 -17.01
N SER A 509 5.52 -27.66 -17.26
CA SER A 509 4.33 -27.37 -16.43
C SER A 509 4.53 -26.57 -15.14
#